data_AF-A0A8E2DGK1-F1
#
_entry.id   AF-A0A8E2DGK1-F1
#
_cell.length_a   1.000
_cell.length_b   1.000
_cell.length_c   1.000
_cell.angle_alpha   90.00
_cell.angle_beta   90.00
_cell.angle_gamma   90.00
#
_symmetry.space_group_name_H-M   'P 1'
#
loop_
_entity.id
_entity.type
_entity.pdbx_description
1 polymer ?
#
loop_
_entity_poly.entity_id
_entity_poly.type
_entity_poly.pdbx_seq_one_letter_code
_entity_poly.pdbx_strand_id
1 'polypeptide(L)'
;MIVVGDLNARTASLSPLPDHLARSSLDASTDARGRRLVSACHANDLVVLNGTRLDIDSPGIWTSHQYNGTAVVDYVLASLSALPLCRAMAVSDKTEWSDHAYISLDLELPPALTNDLLRHTPANPLEHPPPPPPPTVHPHLDDLLGAAVASSCLS
;
A
#
# COMPACT_ATOMS: atom_id res chain seq x y z
N MET A 1 -5.40 12.71 -10.25
CA MET A 1 -5.27 12.12 -8.91
C MET A 1 -4.52 10.81 -9.04
N ILE A 2 -3.58 10.56 -8.13
CA ILE A 2 -2.90 9.27 -7.97
C ILE A 2 -3.19 8.77 -6.56
N VAL A 3 -3.52 7.49 -6.41
CA VAL A 3 -3.69 6.82 -5.12
C VAL A 3 -2.77 5.60 -5.12
N VAL A 4 -1.95 5.45 -4.07
CA VAL A 4 -1.04 4.31 -3.92
C VAL A 4 -1.13 3.79 -2.49
N GLY A 5 -1.24 2.46 -2.34
CA GLY A 5 -1.09 1.82 -1.03
C GLY A 5 -1.91 0.54 -0.86
N ASP A 6 -1.88 0.01 0.35
CA ASP A 6 -2.65 -1.16 0.78
C ASP A 6 -4.14 -0.80 0.93
N LEU A 7 -4.96 -1.34 0.04
CA LEU A 7 -6.41 -1.16 0.05
C LEU A 7 -7.15 -2.35 0.65
N ASN A 8 -6.44 -3.40 1.06
CA ASN A 8 -6.98 -4.62 1.68
C ASN A 8 -8.19 -5.19 0.92
N ALA A 9 -8.09 -5.19 -0.42
CA ALA A 9 -9.17 -5.54 -1.33
C ALA A 9 -8.67 -6.40 -2.49
N ARG A 10 -9.24 -7.59 -2.69
CA ARG A 10 -8.84 -8.47 -3.81
C ARG A 10 -9.77 -8.26 -4.99
N THR A 11 -9.24 -7.76 -6.11
CA THR A 11 -10.02 -7.37 -7.30
C THR A 11 -9.93 -8.35 -8.46
N ALA A 12 -9.09 -9.38 -8.35
CA ALA A 12 -8.65 -10.19 -9.48
C ALA A 12 -8.34 -9.34 -10.73
N SER A 13 -8.82 -9.75 -11.90
CA SER A 13 -8.67 -9.02 -13.16
C SER A 13 -9.85 -8.07 -13.46
N LEU A 14 -10.69 -7.71 -12.49
CA LEU A 14 -11.87 -6.85 -12.71
C LEU A 14 -11.51 -5.38 -13.04
N SER A 15 -11.70 -4.96 -14.28
CA SER A 15 -11.55 -3.55 -14.66
C SER A 15 -12.80 -2.71 -14.31
N PRO A 16 -12.64 -1.43 -13.91
CA PRO A 16 -13.77 -0.53 -13.63
C PRO A 16 -14.67 -0.26 -14.84
N LEU A 17 -14.08 -0.20 -16.04
CA LEU A 17 -14.78 -0.03 -17.32
C LEU A 17 -14.16 -0.93 -18.40
N PRO A 18 -14.93 -1.36 -19.42
CA PRO A 18 -14.41 -2.15 -20.54
C PRO A 18 -13.34 -1.44 -21.36
N ASP A 19 -13.44 -0.11 -21.49
CA ASP A 19 -12.53 0.71 -22.30
C ASP A 19 -11.25 1.09 -21.54
N HIS A 20 -11.14 0.72 -20.25
CA HIS A 20 -9.90 0.88 -19.50
C HIS A 20 -8.83 -0.10 -19.99
N LEU A 21 -7.59 0.13 -19.55
CA LEU A 21 -6.48 -0.77 -19.84
C LEU A 21 -6.84 -2.20 -19.40
N ALA A 22 -6.64 -3.16 -20.31
CA ALA A 22 -6.80 -4.57 -20.01
C ALA A 22 -5.87 -4.97 -18.86
N ARG A 23 -6.41 -5.73 -17.90
CA ARG A 23 -5.69 -6.16 -16.71
C ARG A 23 -5.61 -7.68 -16.61
N SER A 24 -4.47 -8.18 -16.16
CA SER A 24 -4.29 -9.55 -15.67
C SER A 24 -3.74 -9.53 -14.25
N SER A 25 -4.19 -10.43 -13.37
CA SER A 25 -3.68 -10.58 -12.01
C SER A 25 -3.38 -12.05 -11.73
N LEU A 26 -2.29 -12.34 -11.02
CA LEU A 26 -2.04 -13.68 -10.48
C LEU A 26 -3.04 -14.04 -9.38
N ASP A 27 -3.58 -13.02 -8.68
CA ASP A 27 -4.66 -13.22 -7.74
C ASP A 27 -5.98 -13.44 -8.48
N ALA A 28 -6.44 -14.67 -8.61
CA ALA A 28 -7.73 -14.97 -9.23
C ALA A 28 -8.94 -14.67 -8.32
N SER A 29 -8.73 -14.29 -7.06
CA SER A 29 -9.82 -14.12 -6.09
C SER A 29 -10.39 -12.71 -6.12
N THR A 30 -11.71 -12.61 -5.96
CA THR A 30 -12.39 -11.33 -5.75
C THR A 30 -13.22 -11.37 -4.47
N ASP A 31 -13.04 -10.38 -3.60
CA ASP A 31 -13.84 -10.23 -2.38
C ASP A 31 -14.85 -9.06 -2.47
N ALA A 32 -15.62 -8.86 -1.40
CA ALA A 32 -16.60 -7.78 -1.33
C ALA A 32 -15.97 -6.38 -1.33
N ARG A 33 -14.77 -6.22 -0.76
CA ARG A 33 -14.02 -4.96 -0.77
C ARG A 33 -13.48 -4.67 -2.17
N GLY A 34 -12.98 -5.68 -2.89
CA GLY A 34 -12.55 -5.59 -4.26
C GLY A 34 -13.65 -5.13 -5.20
N ARG A 35 -14.87 -5.69 -5.08
CA ARG A 35 -16.03 -5.21 -5.86
C ARG A 35 -16.38 -3.76 -5.56
N ARG A 36 -16.33 -3.35 -4.28
CA ARG A 36 -16.56 -1.95 -3.87
C ARG A 36 -15.47 -1.03 -4.39
N LEU A 37 -14.21 -1.45 -4.35
CA LEU A 37 -13.08 -0.70 -4.88
C LEU A 37 -13.23 -0.48 -6.37
N VAL A 38 -13.51 -1.52 -7.15
CA VAL A 38 -13.75 -1.40 -8.61
C VAL A 38 -14.93 -0.48 -8.90
N SER A 39 -16.01 -0.57 -8.12
CA SER A 39 -17.16 0.34 -8.26
C SER A 39 -16.82 1.79 -7.91
N ALA A 40 -16.00 2.02 -6.89
CA ALA A 40 -15.51 3.34 -6.52
C ALA A 40 -14.58 3.92 -7.58
N CYS A 41 -13.70 3.09 -8.16
CA CYS A 41 -12.86 3.49 -9.28
C CYS A 41 -13.70 3.93 -10.48
N HIS A 42 -14.74 3.17 -10.81
CA HIS A 42 -15.68 3.52 -11.89
C HIS A 42 -16.37 4.87 -11.61
N ALA A 43 -16.86 5.09 -10.39
CA ALA A 43 -17.55 6.33 -10.03
C ALA A 43 -16.65 7.59 -9.99
N ASN A 44 -15.32 7.42 -9.98
CA ASN A 44 -14.36 8.51 -9.84
C ASN A 44 -13.35 8.57 -11.01
N ASP A 45 -13.66 7.92 -12.13
CA ASP A 45 -12.80 7.87 -13.32
C ASP A 45 -11.36 7.43 -13.01
N LEU A 46 -11.22 6.42 -12.13
CA LEU A 46 -9.93 5.83 -11.76
C LEU A 46 -9.69 4.53 -12.52
N VAL A 47 -8.45 4.36 -12.94
CA VAL A 47 -7.90 3.15 -13.56
C VAL A 47 -6.99 2.47 -12.56
N VAL A 48 -7.11 1.15 -12.44
CA VAL A 48 -6.17 0.31 -11.68
C VAL A 48 -4.98 0.00 -12.58
N LEU A 49 -3.77 0.37 -12.18
CA LEU A 49 -2.57 0.20 -13.01
C LEU A 49 -1.93 -1.19 -12.88
N ASN A 50 -2.04 -1.84 -11.72
CA ASN A 50 -1.53 -3.20 -11.50
C ASN A 50 -2.04 -4.11 -12.62
N GLY A 51 -1.20 -4.98 -13.17
CA GLY A 51 -1.59 -5.96 -14.17
C GLY A 51 -1.93 -5.40 -15.55
N THR A 52 -1.76 -4.09 -15.77
CA THR A 52 -1.92 -3.47 -17.08
C THR A 52 -0.59 -3.44 -17.83
N ARG A 53 -0.60 -2.95 -19.07
CA ARG A 53 0.65 -2.70 -19.83
C ARG A 53 1.62 -1.70 -19.19
N LEU A 54 1.17 -0.93 -18.19
CA LEU A 54 2.02 0.00 -17.44
C LEU A 54 2.70 -0.67 -16.25
N ASP A 55 2.22 -1.83 -15.81
CA ASP A 55 2.87 -2.66 -14.79
C ASP A 55 3.98 -3.46 -15.49
N ILE A 56 5.21 -2.97 -15.38
CA ILE A 56 6.37 -3.47 -16.12
C ILE A 56 6.96 -4.70 -15.42
N ASP A 57 7.78 -5.46 -16.16
CA ASP A 57 8.47 -6.69 -15.74
C ASP A 57 7.58 -7.91 -15.49
N SER A 58 6.61 -7.81 -14.58
CA SER A 58 5.72 -8.91 -14.22
C SER A 58 4.33 -8.39 -13.82
N PRO A 59 3.43 -8.17 -14.80
CA PRO A 59 2.15 -7.55 -14.55
C PRO A 59 1.28 -8.37 -13.59
N GLY A 60 0.76 -7.71 -12.55
CA GLY A 60 -0.27 -8.27 -11.67
C GLY A 60 0.26 -9.32 -10.70
N ILE A 61 1.55 -9.28 -10.37
CA ILE A 61 2.14 -10.15 -9.35
C ILE A 61 1.68 -9.76 -7.94
N TRP A 62 1.90 -10.70 -7.02
CA TRP A 62 1.57 -10.59 -5.60
C TRP A 62 2.18 -9.35 -4.96
N THR A 63 1.40 -8.68 -4.12
CA THR A 63 1.87 -7.50 -3.37
C THR A 63 1.94 -7.77 -1.88
N SER A 64 1.25 -8.80 -1.38
CA SER A 64 1.28 -9.24 0.01
C SER A 64 1.55 -10.75 0.07
N HIS A 65 2.42 -11.14 1.01
CA HIS A 65 2.96 -12.47 1.20
C HIS A 65 2.92 -12.84 2.70
N GLN A 66 1.75 -13.30 3.14
CA GLN A 66 1.53 -13.72 4.51
C GLN A 66 1.76 -15.23 4.66
N TYR A 67 1.87 -15.70 5.90
CA TYR A 67 2.03 -17.14 6.20
C TYR A 67 0.93 -18.01 5.57
N ASN A 68 -0.31 -17.48 5.51
CA ASN A 68 -1.47 -18.18 4.94
C ASN A 68 -1.70 -17.93 3.45
N GLY A 69 -0.71 -17.37 2.73
CA GLY A 69 -0.75 -17.23 1.29
C GLY A 69 -0.47 -15.81 0.79
N THR A 70 -0.69 -15.63 -0.50
CA THR A 70 -0.38 -14.39 -1.22
C THR A 70 -1.63 -13.72 -1.76
N ALA A 71 -1.58 -12.40 -1.89
CA ALA A 71 -2.68 -11.61 -2.44
C ALA A 71 -2.16 -10.37 -3.19
N VAL A 72 -3.01 -9.83 -4.06
CA VAL A 72 -2.84 -8.48 -4.64
C VAL A 72 -3.80 -7.56 -3.91
N VAL A 73 -3.27 -6.74 -3.01
CA VAL A 73 -4.04 -5.84 -2.13
C VAL A 73 -3.51 -4.41 -2.12
N ASP A 74 -2.27 -4.21 -2.60
CA ASP A 74 -1.65 -2.91 -2.78
C ASP A 74 -1.83 -2.47 -4.22
N TYR A 75 -2.40 -1.28 -4.43
CA TYR A 75 -2.74 -0.81 -5.76
C TYR A 75 -2.13 0.55 -6.05
N VAL A 76 -1.85 0.76 -7.34
CA VAL A 76 -1.69 2.09 -7.92
C VAL A 76 -2.93 2.39 -8.73
N LEU A 77 -3.62 3.47 -8.36
CA LEU A 77 -4.79 3.98 -9.06
C LEU A 77 -4.45 5.35 -9.66
N ALA A 78 -4.85 5.57 -10.91
CA ALA A 78 -4.67 6.85 -11.58
C ALA A 78 -6.00 7.33 -12.15
N SER A 79 -6.32 8.62 -11.98
CA SER A 79 -7.43 9.21 -12.70
C SER A 79 -7.13 9.25 -14.20
N LEU A 80 -8.17 9.23 -15.05
CA LEU A 80 -8.01 9.35 -16.50
C LEU A 80 -7.17 10.58 -16.90
N SER A 81 -7.30 11.70 -16.17
CA SER A 81 -6.50 12.91 -16.38
C SER A 81 -5.03 12.79 -15.98
N ALA A 82 -4.69 11.89 -15.05
CA ALA A 82 -3.31 11.64 -14.61
C ALA A 82 -2.65 10.50 -15.39
N LEU A 83 -3.44 9.62 -16.03
CA LEU A 83 -2.94 8.47 -16.78
C LEU A 83 -1.88 8.82 -17.84
N PRO A 84 -1.96 9.94 -18.60
CA PRO A 84 -0.91 10.32 -19.55
C PRO A 84 0.45 10.63 -18.91
N LEU A 85 0.48 10.88 -17.60
CA LEU A 85 1.71 11.12 -16.84
C LEU A 85 2.35 9.82 -16.37
N CYS A 86 1.60 8.71 -16.32
CA CYS A 86 2.09 7.43 -15.82
C CYS A 86 2.93 6.73 -16.90
N ARG A 87 4.22 6.51 -16.64
CA ARG A 87 5.13 5.84 -17.58
C ARG A 87 5.27 4.36 -17.30
N ALA A 88 5.53 4.02 -16.05
CA ALA A 88 5.77 2.65 -15.62
C ALA A 88 5.40 2.51 -14.16
N MET A 89 4.94 1.33 -13.78
CA MET A 89 4.72 0.87 -12.43
C MET A 89 5.46 -0.44 -12.29
N ALA A 90 6.07 -0.70 -11.14
CA ALA A 90 6.65 -2.01 -10.88
C ALA A 90 6.33 -2.47 -9.46
N VAL A 91 6.20 -3.78 -9.30
CA VAL A 91 6.18 -4.46 -8.00
C VAL A 91 7.53 -5.16 -7.83
N SER A 92 8.26 -4.78 -6.78
CA SER A 92 9.56 -5.37 -6.47
C SER A 92 9.40 -6.66 -5.67
N ASP A 93 10.46 -7.46 -5.57
CA ASP A 93 10.45 -8.61 -4.67
C ASP A 93 10.20 -8.20 -3.21
N LYS A 94 9.55 -9.10 -2.47
CA LYS A 94 9.31 -8.97 -1.04
C LYS A 94 10.65 -8.83 -0.29
N THR A 95 10.72 -7.90 0.64
CA THR A 95 11.87 -7.76 1.53
C THR A 95 11.75 -8.68 2.76
N GLU A 96 12.83 -8.83 3.53
CA GLU A 96 12.82 -9.64 4.75
C GLU A 96 12.04 -8.98 5.91
N TRP A 97 11.94 -7.65 5.89
CA TRP A 97 11.38 -6.83 6.97
C TRP A 97 9.90 -6.48 6.77
N SER A 98 9.30 -6.89 5.65
CA SER A 98 7.90 -6.66 5.32
C SER A 98 7.28 -7.93 4.73
N ASP A 99 6.01 -8.17 5.01
CA ASP A 99 5.19 -9.14 4.27
C ASP A 99 4.61 -8.54 2.97
N HIS A 100 4.72 -7.22 2.77
CA HIS A 100 4.36 -6.55 1.53
C HIS A 100 5.57 -6.28 0.62
N ALA A 101 5.36 -6.46 -0.68
CA ALA A 101 6.26 -6.06 -1.76
C ALA A 101 6.29 -4.53 -1.93
N TYR A 102 7.41 -3.99 -2.41
CA TYR A 102 7.50 -2.56 -2.72
C TYR A 102 6.82 -2.25 -4.05
N ILE A 103 6.12 -1.13 -4.12
CA ILE A 103 5.47 -0.63 -5.34
C ILE A 103 6.05 0.72 -5.71
N SER A 104 6.47 0.86 -6.98
CA SER A 104 6.90 2.13 -7.57
C SER A 104 5.97 2.57 -8.69
N LEU A 105 5.92 3.89 -8.91
CA LEU A 105 5.25 4.53 -10.03
C LEU A 105 6.15 5.63 -10.58
N ASP A 106 6.54 5.49 -11.83
CA ASP A 106 7.29 6.49 -12.58
C ASP A 106 6.31 7.44 -13.28
N LEU A 107 6.49 8.73 -12.98
CA LEU A 107 5.69 9.80 -13.57
C LEU A 107 6.55 10.67 -14.48
N GLU A 108 6.02 11.00 -15.65
CA GLU A 108 6.53 12.07 -16.50
C GLU A 108 5.76 13.34 -16.23
N LEU A 109 6.44 14.33 -15.66
CA LEU A 109 5.86 15.63 -15.37
C LEU A 109 6.21 16.63 -16.48
N PRO A 110 5.22 17.42 -16.96
CA PRO A 110 5.49 18.57 -17.80
C PRO A 110 6.50 19.52 -17.14
N PRO A 111 7.41 20.15 -17.90
CA PRO A 111 8.42 21.07 -17.35
C PRO A 111 7.86 22.17 -16.46
N ALA A 112 6.62 22.63 -16.74
CA ALA A 112 5.92 23.62 -15.92
C ALA A 112 5.69 23.13 -14.47
N LEU A 113 5.29 21.88 -14.27
CA LEU A 113 5.04 21.31 -12.94
C LEU A 113 6.34 20.95 -12.22
N THR A 114 7.36 20.50 -12.97
CA THR A 114 8.66 20.16 -12.40
C THR A 114 9.32 21.36 -11.73
N ASN A 115 9.23 22.54 -12.35
CA ASN A 115 9.78 23.77 -11.80
C ASN A 115 9.08 24.21 -10.50
N ASP A 116 7.77 24.00 -10.39
CA ASP A 116 7.02 24.34 -9.17
C ASP A 116 7.32 23.36 -8.03
N LEU A 117 7.43 22.06 -8.32
CA LEU A 117 7.78 21.05 -7.33
C LEU A 117 9.21 21.20 -6.81
N LEU A 118 10.17 21.53 -7.67
CA LEU A 118 11.56 21.76 -7.27
C LEU A 118 11.75 23.06 -6.46
N ARG A 119 10.81 24.01 -6.56
CA ARG A 119 10.80 25.23 -5.73
C ARG A 119 10.29 24.98 -4.32
N HIS A 120 9.55 23.89 -4.10
CA HIS A 120 9.23 23.40 -2.77
C HIS A 120 10.43 22.60 -2.25
N THR A 121 11.41 23.31 -1.70
CA THR A 121 12.31 22.69 -0.72
C THR A 121 11.45 22.01 0.34
N PRO A 122 11.79 20.77 0.79
CA PRO A 122 11.10 20.19 1.93
C PRO A 122 11.14 21.25 3.04
N ALA A 123 9.97 21.55 3.60
CA ALA A 123 9.92 22.34 4.82
C ALA A 123 10.98 21.73 5.75
N ASN A 124 11.88 22.57 6.28
CA ASN A 124 12.85 22.15 7.28
C ASN A 124 12.14 21.16 8.19
N PRO A 125 12.65 19.92 8.37
CA PRO A 125 11.95 18.91 9.17
C PRO A 125 11.49 19.62 10.42
N LEU A 126 10.18 19.69 10.64
CA LEU A 126 9.64 20.26 11.88
C LEU A 126 10.43 19.55 12.97
N GLU A 127 11.25 20.28 13.71
CA GLU A 127 12.03 19.70 14.80
C GLU A 127 11.01 19.01 15.68
N HIS A 128 10.94 17.68 15.56
CA HIS A 128 10.05 16.92 16.41
C HIS A 128 10.57 17.20 17.82
N PRO A 129 9.73 17.75 18.72
CA PRO A 129 10.14 17.86 20.10
C PRO A 129 10.59 16.47 20.54
N PRO A 130 11.70 16.37 21.29
CA PRO A 130 12.20 15.07 21.73
C PRO A 130 11.05 14.30 22.38
N PRO A 131 10.98 12.97 22.17
CA PRO A 131 9.93 12.17 22.77
C PRO A 131 9.92 12.42 24.29
N PRO A 132 8.74 12.48 24.92
CA PRO A 132 8.67 12.60 26.37
C PRO A 132 9.48 11.45 27.00
N PRO A 133 10.14 11.70 28.15
CA PRO A 133 10.84 10.63 28.85
C PRO A 133 9.87 9.48 29.12
N PRO A 134 10.34 8.22 29.04
CA PRO A 134 9.50 7.07 29.35
C PRO A 134 8.90 7.24 30.75
N PRO A 135 7.64 6.82 30.97
CA PRO A 135 7.04 6.87 32.28
C PRO A 135 7.93 6.12 33.27
N THR A 136 8.19 6.74 34.43
CA THR A 136 8.92 6.12 35.53
C THR A 136 8.22 4.79 35.84
N VAL A 137 8.91 3.68 35.57
CA VAL A 137 8.41 2.35 35.90
C VAL A 137 8.28 2.32 37.42
N HIS A 138 7.06 2.46 37.92
CA HIS A 138 6.79 2.17 39.33
C HIS A 138 6.96 0.65 39.49
N PRO A 139 7.78 0.18 40.44
CA PRO A 139 8.17 -1.23 40.60
C PRO A 139 7.00 -2.18 40.97
N HIS A 140 5.75 -1.71 40.97
CA HIS A 140 4.61 -2.46 41.48
C HIS A 140 4.08 -3.55 40.51
N LEU A 141 4.45 -3.52 39.22
CA LEU A 141 3.98 -4.53 38.26
C LEU A 141 4.78 -5.84 38.30
N ASP A 142 6.09 -5.79 38.59
CA ASP A 142 6.91 -6.99 38.72
C ASP A 142 6.55 -7.80 39.98
N ASP A 143 6.14 -7.11 41.06
CA ASP A 143 5.64 -7.75 42.28
C ASP A 143 4.32 -8.50 42.06
N LEU A 144 3.45 -8.00 41.18
CA LEU A 144 2.17 -8.65 40.84
C LEU A 144 2.38 -9.86 39.92
N LEU A 145 3.37 -9.82 39.03
CA LEU A 145 3.72 -10.96 38.19
C LEU A 145 4.37 -12.09 39.02
N GLY A 146 5.22 -11.75 39.99
CA GLY A 146 5.80 -12.73 40.92
C GLY A 146 4.76 -13.43 41.81
N ALA A 147 3.75 -12.70 42.30
CA ALA A 147 2.69 -13.26 43.12
C ALA A 147 1.75 -14.22 42.35
N ALA A 148 1.50 -13.96 41.06
CA ALA A 148 0.67 -14.81 40.21
C ALA A 148 1.37 -16.13 39.82
N VAL A 149 2.69 -16.10 39.60
CA VAL A 149 3.48 -17.31 39.29
C VAL A 149 3.67 -18.18 40.53
N ALA A 150 3.79 -17.60 41.73
CA ALA A 150 3.90 -18.37 42.98
C ALA A 150 2.60 -19.11 43.35
N SER A 151 1.43 -18.59 42.97
CA SER A 151 0.12 -19.22 43.27
C SER A 151 -0.26 -20.37 42.32
N SER A 152 0.46 -20.54 41.20
CA SER A 152 0.17 -21.60 40.20
C SER A 152 1.03 -22.86 40.35
N CYS A 153 1.94 -22.89 41.33
CA CYS A 153 2.81 -24.05 41.62
C CYS A 153 2.34 -24.91 42.82
N LEU A 154 1.13 -24.70 43.34
CA LEU A 154 0.60 -25.42 44.52
C LEU A 154 -0.76 -26.13 44.27
N SER A 155 -1.01 -26.58 43.04
CA SER A 155 -2.13 -27.47 42.71
C SER A 155 -1.70 -28.63 41.84
#